data_AF-A0A7X6SCM5-F1
#
_entry.id   AF-A0A7X6SCM5-F1
#
_cell.length_a   1.000
_cell.length_b   1.000
_cell.length_c   1.000
_cell.angle_alpha   90.00
_cell.angle_beta   90.00
_cell.angle_gamma   90.00
#
_symmetry.space_group_name_H-M   'P 1'
#
loop_
_entity.id
_entity.type
_entity.pdbx_description
1 polymer ?
#
loop_
_entity_poly.entity_id
_entity_poly.type
_entity_poly.pdbx_seq_one_letter_code
_entity_poly.pdbx_strand_id
1 'polypeptide(L)'
;MPENLRTIKKDIRFLIDELLFDCCMFIDLNPDKNQKEAMELINQIVSLQDELISKVNAIREKPAKPHFKALRVEMVEKVNGLFEKISELAKQ
;
A
#
# COMPACT_ATOMS: atom_id res chain seq x y z
N MET A 1 11.65 -3.72 15.97
CA MET A 1 10.36 -4.43 16.09
C MET A 1 10.56 -5.93 15.90
N PRO A 2 9.82 -6.81 16.59
CA PRO A 2 9.91 -8.25 16.37
C PRO A 2 9.40 -8.63 14.96
N GLU A 3 10.28 -9.22 14.15
CA GLU A 3 10.00 -9.68 12.79
C GLU A 3 9.30 -11.04 12.81
N ASN A 4 7.99 -11.03 12.95
CA ASN A 4 7.15 -12.21 12.80
C ASN A 4 6.01 -11.94 11.81
N LEU A 5 5.37 -13.01 11.34
CA LEU A 5 4.29 -12.96 10.36
C LEU A 5 3.15 -12.01 10.77
N ARG A 6 2.82 -11.95 12.06
CA ARG A 6 1.76 -11.08 12.57
C ARG A 6 2.15 -9.61 12.48
N THR A 7 3.39 -9.27 12.82
CA THR A 7 3.90 -7.88 12.74
C THR A 7 3.87 -7.39 11.30
N ILE A 8 4.44 -8.13 10.35
CA ILE A 8 4.50 -7.66 8.96
C ILE A 8 3.10 -7.50 8.33
N LYS A 9 2.14 -8.37 8.66
CA LYS A 9 0.74 -8.21 8.24
C LYS A 9 0.06 -6.97 8.83
N LYS A 10 0.48 -6.53 10.02
CA LYS A 10 -0.02 -5.29 10.61
C LYS A 10 0.61 -4.09 9.92
N ASP A 11 1.91 -4.13 9.66
CA ASP A 11 2.62 -3.07 8.97
C ASP A 11 2.07 -2.85 7.55
N ILE A 12 1.81 -3.94 6.80
CA ILE A 12 1.15 -3.87 5.48
C ILE A 12 -0.22 -3.19 5.58
N ARG A 13 -1.07 -3.65 6.50
CA ARG A 13 -2.42 -3.06 6.66
C ARG A 13 -2.36 -1.59 7.05
N PHE A 14 -1.51 -1.25 8.02
CA PHE A 14 -1.33 0.11 8.47
C PHE A 14 -0.96 1.07 7.33
N LEU A 15 0.07 0.74 6.54
CA LEU A 15 0.51 1.61 5.45
C LEU A 15 -0.50 1.70 4.31
N ILE A 16 -1.20 0.61 4.00
CA ILE A 16 -2.25 0.61 2.98
C ILE A 16 -3.47 1.43 3.45
N ASP A 17 -3.86 1.31 4.72
CA ASP A 17 -4.99 2.05 5.29
C ASP A 17 -4.68 3.56 5.31
N GLU A 18 -3.44 3.96 5.63
CA GLU A 18 -2.99 5.36 5.52
C GLU A 18 -3.08 5.85 4.07
N LEU A 19 -2.58 5.07 3.11
CA LEU A 19 -2.61 5.44 1.69
C LEU A 19 -4.04 5.55 1.14
N LEU A 20 -4.94 4.65 1.56
CA LEU A 20 -6.36 4.72 1.23
C LEU A 20 -7.00 5.98 1.80
N PHE A 21 -6.69 6.30 3.06
CA PHE A 21 -7.21 7.50 3.72
C PHE A 21 -6.80 8.76 2.96
N ASP A 22 -5.53 8.87 2.57
CA ASP A 22 -5.03 10.02 1.79
C ASP A 22 -5.72 10.12 0.41
N CYS A 23 -5.95 8.98 -0.25
CA CYS A 23 -6.67 8.92 -1.52
C CYS A 23 -8.14 9.36 -1.39
N CYS A 24 -8.83 8.92 -0.33
CA CYS A 24 -10.20 9.35 -0.04
C CYS A 24 -10.27 10.83 0.30
N MET A 25 -9.37 11.31 1.16
CA MET A 25 -9.25 12.73 1.50
C MET A 25 -9.01 13.59 0.26
N PHE A 26 -8.20 13.11 -0.69
CA PHE A 26 -8.00 13.80 -1.96
C PHE A 26 -9.30 14.00 -2.75
N ILE A 27 -10.14 12.96 -2.86
CA ILE A 27 -11.44 13.01 -3.55
C ILE A 27 -12.38 13.98 -2.84
N ASP A 28 -12.47 13.90 -1.51
CA ASP A 28 -13.36 14.75 -0.72
C ASP A 28 -12.97 16.23 -0.79
N LEU A 29 -11.67 16.53 -0.88
CA LEU A 29 -11.15 17.89 -1.02
C LEU A 29 -11.20 18.42 -2.47
N ASN A 30 -11.31 17.53 -3.46
CA ASN A 30 -11.32 17.88 -4.89
C ASN A 30 -12.51 17.24 -5.62
N PRO A 31 -13.76 17.55 -5.22
CA PRO A 31 -14.95 16.88 -5.76
C PRO A 31 -15.11 17.03 -7.28
N ASP A 32 -14.55 18.07 -7.89
CA ASP A 32 -14.71 18.33 -9.33
C ASP A 32 -13.51 17.85 -10.18
N LYS A 33 -12.49 17.23 -9.57
CA LYS A 33 -11.27 16.83 -10.28
C LYS A 33 -10.99 15.33 -10.18
N ASN A 34 -10.67 14.73 -11.32
CA ASN A 34 -9.97 13.45 -11.42
C ASN A 34 -10.56 12.30 -10.57
N GLN A 35 -11.89 12.31 -10.33
CA GLN A 35 -12.55 11.31 -9.49
C GLN A 35 -12.36 9.89 -10.02
N LYS A 36 -12.36 9.73 -11.35
CA LYS A 36 -12.19 8.43 -11.99
C LYS A 36 -10.78 7.90 -11.76
N GLU A 37 -9.78 8.73 -11.96
CA GLU A 37 -8.37 8.43 -11.76
C GLU A 37 -8.08 8.12 -10.28
N ALA A 38 -8.68 8.89 -9.36
CA ALA A 38 -8.60 8.62 -7.93
C ALA A 38 -9.26 7.29 -7.54
N MET A 39 -10.40 6.95 -8.14
CA MET A 39 -11.05 5.65 -7.95
C MET A 39 -10.20 4.49 -8.51
N GLU A 40 -9.54 4.69 -9.65
CA GLU A 40 -8.58 3.73 -10.20
C GLU A 40 -7.36 3.54 -9.28
N LEU A 41 -6.90 4.60 -8.61
CA LEU A 41 -5.86 4.51 -7.58
C LEU A 41 -6.32 3.73 -6.36
N ILE A 42 -7.53 3.98 -5.84
CA ILE A 42 -8.09 3.20 -4.72
C ILE A 42 -8.11 1.71 -5.06
N ASN A 43 -8.55 1.34 -6.28
CA ASN A 43 -8.54 -0.04 -6.72
C ASN A 43 -7.12 -0.65 -6.80
N GLN A 44 -6.12 0.14 -7.24
CA GLN A 44 -4.72 -0.27 -7.25
C GLN A 44 -4.19 -0.50 -5.83
N ILE A 45 -4.56 0.35 -4.87
CA ILE A 45 -4.15 0.24 -3.47
C ILE A 45 -4.75 -1.03 -2.82
N VAL A 46 -6.03 -1.31 -3.06
CA VAL A 46 -6.67 -2.56 -2.59
C VAL A 46 -6.00 -3.78 -3.21
N SER A 47 -5.75 -3.76 -4.52
CA SER A 47 -5.06 -4.87 -5.21
C SER A 47 -3.65 -5.10 -4.66
N LEU A 48 -2.94 -4.03 -4.31
CA LEU A 48 -1.63 -4.11 -3.67
C LEU A 48 -1.72 -4.77 -2.28
N GLN A 49 -2.75 -4.46 -1.50
CA GLN A 49 -2.98 -5.09 -0.20
C GLN A 49 -3.12 -6.61 -0.35
N ASP A 50 -3.97 -7.05 -1.28
CA ASP A 50 -4.21 -8.46 -1.55
C ASP A 50 -2.92 -9.17 -1.99
N GLU A 51 -2.15 -8.54 -2.88
CA GLU A 51 -0.86 -9.06 -3.34
C GLU A 51 0.12 -9.24 -2.18
N LEU A 52 0.33 -8.21 -1.37
CA LEU A 52 1.28 -8.22 -0.25
C LEU A 52 0.86 -9.22 0.83
N ILE A 53 -0.44 -9.32 1.14
CA ILE A 53 -0.97 -10.28 2.10
C ILE A 53 -0.84 -11.72 1.57
N SER A 54 -1.10 -11.96 0.28
CA SER A 54 -0.88 -13.26 -0.35
C SER A 54 0.59 -13.68 -0.27
N LYS A 55 1.50 -12.78 -0.65
CA LYS A 55 2.96 -12.99 -0.57
C LYS A 55 3.41 -13.31 0.85
N VAL A 56 2.96 -12.54 1.84
CA VAL A 56 3.36 -12.76 3.22
C VAL A 56 2.82 -14.07 3.78
N ASN A 57 1.63 -14.49 3.36
CA ASN A 57 1.04 -15.79 3.70
C ASN A 57 1.78 -16.98 3.07
N ALA A 58 2.40 -16.77 1.91
CA ALA A 58 3.17 -17.80 1.21
C ALA A 58 4.55 -18.06 1.84
N ILE A 59 5.05 -17.16 2.71
CA ILE A 59 6.33 -17.34 3.41
C ILE A 59 6.22 -18.49 4.41
N ARG A 60 6.69 -19.67 3.99
CA ARG A 60 6.81 -20.89 4.81
C ARG A 60 8.26 -21.30 5.08
N GLU A 61 9.19 -20.71 4.34
CA GLU A 61 10.62 -21.03 4.40
C GLU A 61 11.29 -20.45 5.65
N LYS A 62 12.32 -21.17 6.14
CA LYS A 62 13.19 -20.71 7.23
C LYS A 62 14.61 -20.49 6.67
N PRO A 63 15.27 -19.37 7.00
CA PRO A 63 14.82 -18.32 7.93
C PRO A 63 13.83 -17.34 7.29
N ALA A 64 12.73 -17.00 7.97
CA ALA A 64 11.69 -16.10 7.43
C ALA A 64 12.07 -14.61 7.43
N LYS A 65 13.06 -14.20 8.25
CA LYS A 65 13.44 -12.79 8.43
C LYS A 65 13.90 -12.09 7.14
N PRO A 66 14.79 -12.66 6.31
CA PRO A 66 15.20 -12.03 5.06
C PRO A 66 14.03 -11.80 4.10
N HIS A 67 13.08 -12.74 4.03
CA HIS A 67 11.87 -12.59 3.20
C HIS A 67 10.99 -11.44 3.69
N PHE A 68 10.81 -11.31 5.02
CA PHE A 68 10.07 -10.17 5.58
C PHE A 68 10.75 -8.83 5.30
N LYS A 69 12.09 -8.78 5.34
CA LYS A 69 12.83 -7.56 5.00
C LYS A 69 12.67 -7.20 3.52
N ALA A 70 12.79 -8.17 2.62
CA ALA A 70 12.59 -7.97 1.19
C ALA A 70 11.17 -7.47 0.89
N LEU A 71 10.15 -8.09 1.51
CA LEU A 71 8.75 -7.68 1.33
C LEU A 71 8.48 -6.26 1.85
N ARG A 72 9.16 -5.83 2.93
CA ARG A 72 9.07 -4.44 3.41
C ARG A 72 9.63 -3.44 2.40
N VAL A 73 10.78 -3.75 1.79
CA VAL A 73 11.38 -2.90 0.76
C VAL A 73 10.43 -2.78 -0.43
N GLU A 74 9.93 -3.92 -0.93
CA GLU A 74 8.97 -3.95 -2.04
C GLU A 74 7.70 -3.14 -1.72
N MET A 75 7.16 -3.31 -0.50
CA MET A 75 5.99 -2.56 -0.06
C MET A 75 6.23 -1.05 -0.06
N VAL A 76 7.36 -0.59 0.49
CA VAL A 76 7.69 0.86 0.53
C VAL A 76 7.86 1.41 -0.88
N GLU A 77 8.56 0.70 -1.76
CA GLU A 77 8.72 1.13 -3.17
C GLU A 77 7.37 1.28 -3.88
N LYS A 78 6.48 0.30 -3.72
CA LYS A 78 5.15 0.33 -4.34
C LYS A 78 4.25 1.41 -3.74
N VAL A 79 4.27 1.59 -2.41
CA VAL A 79 3.52 2.66 -1.73
C VAL A 79 4.01 4.04 -2.17
N ASN A 80 5.33 4.25 -2.25
CA ASN A 80 5.90 5.51 -2.75
C ASN A 80 5.46 5.81 -4.20
N GLY A 81 5.48 4.80 -5.08
CA GLY A 81 5.01 4.97 -6.45
C GLY A 81 3.51 5.31 -6.56
N LEU A 82 2.67 4.83 -5.63
CA LEU A 82 1.26 5.22 -5.56
C LEU A 82 1.08 6.63 -4.97
N PHE A 83 1.87 7.01 -3.95
CA PHE A 83 1.90 8.36 -3.41
C PHE A 83 2.28 9.41 -4.46
N GLU A 84 3.25 9.12 -5.31
CA GLU A 84 3.64 9.99 -6.42
C GLU A 84 2.46 10.22 -7.38
N LYS A 85 1.71 9.18 -7.73
CA LYS A 85 0.52 9.32 -8.58
C LYS A 85 -0.56 10.18 -7.92
N ILE A 86 -0.82 10.01 -6.61
CA ILE A 86 -1.77 10.86 -5.88
C ILE A 86 -1.30 12.33 -5.91
N SER A 87 0.00 12.57 -5.69
CA SER A 87 0.60 13.91 -5.73
C SER A 87 0.50 14.55 -7.12
N GLU A 88 0.66 13.77 -8.19
CA GLU A 88 0.46 14.23 -9.56
C GLU A 88 -1.00 14.60 -9.84
N LEU A 89 -1.96 13.82 -9.36
CA LEU A 89 -3.39 14.16 -9.46
C LEU A 89 -3.72 15.46 -8.73
N ALA A 90 -3.05 15.74 -7.62
CA ALA A 90 -3.27 16.97 -6.85
C ALA A 90 -2.65 18.23 -7.46
N LYS A 91 -1.70 18.09 -8.38
CA LYS A 91 -1.08 19.22 -9.10
C LYS A 91 -1.90 19.69 -10.30
N GLN A 92 -2.80 18.86 -10.81
CA GLN A 92 -3.72 19.20 -11.91
C GLN A 92 -4.92 19.99 -11.37
#